data_AF-A0A1V9YL66-F1
#
_entry.id   AF-A0A1V9YL66-F1
#
_cell.length_a   1.000
_cell.length_b   1.000
_cell.length_c   1.000
_cell.angle_alpha   90.00
_cell.angle_beta   90.00
_cell.angle_gamma   90.00
#
_symmetry.space_group_name_H-M   'P 1'
#
loop_
_entity.id
_entity.type
_entity.pdbx_description
1 polymer ?
#
loop_
_entity_poly.entity_id
_entity_poly.type
_entity_poly.pdbx_seq_one_letter_code
_entity_poly.pdbx_strand_id
1 'polypeptide(L)'
;MKLTAFVGAGLKQDRLPFLRGTVTDGTGNHASHRTRFNYDLHEAIPAANALNQPLRVLFTVNTTATPMSERHLAFHLEGLVDVRAALVRKHIPFHAVHCAAEGPSPVDVVAALGRKASVVAVSPAPVLQVEADVVVHVAIGSKREEYSNGTIRPKFKALLPQYLGPQNVPLALSLPPLNLGASVDELLAHAPDVDRSVARVRPYLGGESTFLADKLLDYETEHNKPDKKDATSNVSPYLRYGNISPVDVALRVPATQGPEPSMTLSRNHMIDEMVVRRELAVNFCWYNRHGGFGSGGEAAGEIRRRTCASIVGRPTGVFEKRGYSI
;
A
#
# COMPACT_ATOMS: atom_id res chain seq x y z
N MET A 1 23.22 11.36 -3.93
CA MET A 1 22.10 12.25 -3.58
C MET A 1 21.37 11.66 -2.37
N LYS A 2 21.16 12.40 -1.28
CA LYS A 2 20.42 11.86 -0.10
C LYS A 2 18.93 11.89 -0.40
N LEU A 3 18.24 10.75 -0.30
CA LEU A 3 16.78 10.65 -0.52
C LEU A 3 15.95 11.58 0.39
N THR A 4 16.50 12.02 1.53
CA THR A 4 15.89 13.02 2.42
C THR A 4 15.69 14.38 1.76
N ALA A 5 16.32 14.64 0.60
CA ALA A 5 16.13 15.86 -0.19
C ALA A 5 14.82 15.88 -1.01
N PHE A 6 14.07 14.78 -1.05
CA PHE A 6 12.85 14.67 -1.86
C PHE A 6 11.55 14.92 -1.10
N VAL A 7 11.59 15.16 0.22
CA VAL A 7 10.37 15.39 1.01
C VAL A 7 9.65 16.61 0.48
N GLY A 8 8.51 16.40 -0.17
CA GLY A 8 7.70 17.46 -0.75
C GLY A 8 7.22 18.45 0.32
N ALA A 9 7.04 19.72 -0.06
CA ALA A 9 6.49 20.75 0.83
C ALA A 9 5.13 20.28 1.40
N GLY A 10 5.00 20.26 2.73
CA GLY A 10 3.77 19.88 3.44
C GLY A 10 3.70 18.43 3.95
N LEU A 11 4.64 17.55 3.59
CA LEU A 11 4.74 16.22 4.22
C LEU A 11 5.62 16.29 5.47
N LYS A 12 5.12 15.80 6.62
CA LYS A 12 5.96 15.63 7.81
C LYS A 12 6.98 14.51 7.57
N GLN A 13 8.26 14.77 7.85
CA GLN A 13 9.35 13.79 7.68
C GLN A 13 9.08 12.46 8.39
N ASP A 14 8.39 12.49 9.54
CA ASP A 14 8.04 11.31 10.34
C ASP A 14 7.03 10.36 9.65
N ARG A 15 6.36 10.80 8.57
CA ARG A 15 5.49 9.93 7.76
C ARG A 15 6.27 9.00 6.83
N LEU A 16 7.56 9.25 6.64
CA LEU A 16 8.47 8.41 5.86
C LEU A 16 9.45 7.75 6.82
N PRO A 17 9.05 6.69 7.57
CA PRO A 17 10.02 5.91 8.30
C PRO A 17 10.97 5.27 7.28
N PHE A 18 12.17 5.84 7.14
CA PHE A 18 13.24 5.30 6.30
C PHE A 18 13.78 4.02 6.95
N LEU A 19 13.07 2.91 6.77
CA LEU A 19 13.59 1.60 7.11
C LEU A 19 14.52 1.16 5.98
N ARG A 20 15.83 1.37 6.17
CA ARG A 20 16.83 0.74 5.30
C ARG A 20 16.78 -0.77 5.51
N GLY A 21 16.32 -1.50 4.48
CA GLY A 21 16.66 -2.92 4.31
C GLY A 21 15.87 -3.94 5.13
N THR A 22 14.59 -3.71 5.45
CA THR A 22 13.73 -4.79 5.98
C THR A 22 12.77 -5.29 4.91
N VAL A 23 12.91 -6.56 4.53
CA VAL A 23 11.93 -7.27 3.71
C VAL A 23 10.66 -7.42 4.53
N THR A 24 9.56 -6.82 4.06
CA THR A 24 8.21 -7.20 4.48
C THR A 24 7.73 -8.25 3.48
N ASP A 25 6.98 -9.25 3.95
CA ASP A 25 6.58 -10.40 3.14
C ASP A 25 5.47 -10.12 2.12
N GLY A 26 5.22 -8.84 1.81
CA GLY A 26 4.22 -8.44 0.82
C GLY A 26 2.78 -8.78 1.19
N THR A 27 2.49 -9.21 2.44
CA THR A 27 1.13 -9.64 2.84
C THR A 27 0.21 -8.50 3.28
N GLY A 28 0.71 -7.26 3.37
CA GLY A 28 -0.10 -6.10 3.79
C GLY A 28 -1.04 -5.67 2.67
N ASN A 29 -2.36 -5.75 2.90
CA ASN A 29 -3.38 -5.35 1.93
C ASN A 29 -3.67 -3.84 1.93
N HIS A 30 -2.85 -3.04 2.61
CA HIS A 30 -3.01 -1.58 2.68
C HIS A 30 -2.33 -0.90 1.50
N ALA A 31 -2.88 -1.13 0.31
CA ALA A 31 -2.55 -0.31 -0.83
C ALA A 31 -3.44 0.93 -0.86
N SER A 32 -2.84 2.08 -1.15
CA SER A 32 -3.58 3.33 -1.34
C SER A 32 -4.14 3.36 -2.77
N HIS A 33 -5.31 2.76 -3.01
CA HIS A 33 -6.01 2.74 -4.30
C HIS A 33 -6.64 4.08 -4.65
N ARG A 34 -5.82 5.12 -4.64
CA ARG A 34 -6.22 6.49 -4.86
C ARG A 34 -5.05 7.31 -5.37
N THR A 35 -5.35 8.41 -6.02
CA THR A 35 -4.43 9.45 -6.48
C THR A 35 -4.51 10.65 -5.54
N ARG A 36 -5.67 10.92 -4.95
CA ARG A 36 -5.87 12.00 -3.97
C ARG A 36 -5.37 11.58 -2.58
N PHE A 37 -4.64 12.47 -1.92
CA PHE A 37 -4.06 12.19 -0.59
C PHE A 37 -3.33 10.83 -0.54
N ASN A 38 -2.67 10.49 -1.64
CA ASN A 38 -1.75 9.37 -1.74
C ASN A 38 -0.34 9.93 -1.55
N TYR A 39 0.22 9.71 -0.36
CA TYR A 39 1.54 10.24 -0.02
C TYR A 39 2.66 9.57 -0.81
N ASP A 40 2.51 8.29 -1.16
CA ASP A 40 3.49 7.58 -1.98
C ASP A 40 3.59 8.21 -3.37
N LEU A 41 2.43 8.51 -3.98
CA LEU A 41 2.37 9.21 -5.26
C LEU A 41 2.84 10.67 -5.15
N HIS A 42 2.53 11.35 -4.03
CA HIS A 42 2.96 12.72 -3.76
C HIS A 42 4.48 12.85 -3.69
N GLU A 43 5.19 11.83 -3.19
CA GLU A 43 6.66 11.82 -3.12
C GLU A 43 7.29 11.30 -4.42
N ALA A 44 6.65 10.32 -5.07
CA ALA A 44 7.18 9.74 -6.30
C ALA A 44 7.22 10.74 -7.46
N ILE A 45 6.24 11.65 -7.56
CA ILE A 45 6.19 12.65 -8.63
C ILE A 45 7.36 13.65 -8.57
N PRO A 46 7.61 14.37 -7.44
CA PRO A 46 8.78 15.24 -7.31
C PRO A 46 10.10 14.49 -7.50
N ALA A 47 10.23 13.27 -6.99
CA ALA A 47 11.44 12.46 -7.17
C ALA A 47 11.70 12.16 -8.65
N ALA A 48 10.68 11.75 -9.40
CA ALA A 48 10.78 11.51 -10.85
C ALA A 48 11.16 12.79 -11.60
N ASN A 49 10.52 13.92 -11.27
CA ASN A 49 10.82 15.22 -11.87
C ASN A 49 12.27 15.66 -11.61
N ALA A 50 12.75 15.54 -10.37
CA ALA A 50 14.11 15.91 -10.00
C ALA A 50 15.18 15.02 -10.64
N LEU A 51 14.85 13.75 -10.92
CA LEU A 51 15.71 12.82 -11.66
C LEU A 51 15.59 12.97 -13.18
N ASN A 52 14.66 13.80 -13.66
CA ASN A 52 14.30 13.91 -15.08
C ASN A 52 13.99 12.54 -15.72
N GLN A 53 13.27 11.68 -14.98
CA GLN A 53 12.86 10.34 -15.40
C GLN A 53 11.33 10.23 -15.46
N PRO A 54 10.77 9.39 -16.34
CA PRO A 54 9.33 9.15 -16.36
C PRO A 54 8.89 8.35 -15.13
N LEU A 55 7.80 8.78 -14.49
CA LEU A 55 7.15 8.02 -13.42
C LEU A 55 6.19 6.98 -14.02
N ARG A 56 6.23 5.74 -13.52
CA ARG A 56 5.24 4.71 -13.80
C ARG A 56 4.73 4.13 -12.50
N VAL A 57 3.44 3.80 -12.46
CA VAL A 57 2.80 3.16 -11.30
C VAL A 57 2.50 1.71 -11.64
N LEU A 58 2.87 0.81 -10.75
CA LEU A 58 2.59 -0.63 -10.85
C LEU A 58 1.75 -1.06 -9.65
N PHE A 59 0.75 -1.88 -9.90
CA PHE A 59 -0.04 -2.55 -8.88
C PHE A 59 -0.11 -4.05 -9.12
N THR A 60 0.01 -4.86 -8.06
CA THR A 60 -0.10 -6.32 -8.15
C THR A 60 -1.29 -6.79 -7.32
N VAL A 61 -2.28 -7.40 -7.96
CA VAL A 61 -3.42 -8.03 -7.28
C VAL A 61 -3.02 -9.45 -6.94
N ASN A 62 -2.76 -9.76 -5.67
CA ASN A 62 -2.36 -11.11 -5.25
C ASN A 62 -3.50 -11.84 -4.54
N THR A 63 -4.20 -12.70 -5.29
CA THR A 63 -5.33 -13.51 -4.80
C THR A 63 -4.89 -14.77 -4.05
N THR A 64 -3.60 -15.12 -4.10
CA THR A 64 -3.05 -16.30 -3.40
C THR A 64 -2.69 -15.99 -1.95
N ALA A 65 -2.04 -14.85 -1.70
CA ALA A 65 -1.64 -14.43 -0.36
C ALA A 65 -2.84 -13.98 0.46
N THR A 66 -3.82 -13.37 -0.21
CA THR A 66 -5.10 -13.00 0.39
C THR A 66 -6.23 -13.55 -0.49
N PRO A 67 -6.75 -14.74 -0.18
CA PRO A 67 -7.94 -15.25 -0.86
C PRO A 67 -9.07 -14.22 -0.80
N MET A 68 -9.64 -13.89 -1.96
CA MET A 68 -10.72 -12.93 -2.09
C MET A 68 -11.94 -13.62 -2.69
N SER A 69 -13.11 -13.23 -2.20
CA SER A 69 -14.34 -13.53 -2.90
C SER A 69 -14.55 -12.60 -4.09
N GLU A 70 -15.45 -12.98 -5.00
CA GLU A 70 -15.84 -12.17 -6.15
C GLU A 70 -16.23 -10.76 -5.72
N ARG A 71 -16.98 -10.63 -4.62
CA ARG A 71 -17.35 -9.34 -4.04
C ARG A 71 -16.15 -8.43 -3.78
N HIS A 72 -15.13 -8.97 -3.13
CA HIS A 72 -13.96 -8.21 -2.73
C HIS A 72 -13.08 -7.88 -3.94
N LEU A 73 -12.88 -8.85 -4.83
CA LEU A 73 -12.08 -8.65 -6.04
C LEU A 73 -12.75 -7.64 -6.98
N ALA A 74 -14.06 -7.71 -7.16
CA ALA A 74 -14.81 -6.76 -7.97
C ALA A 74 -14.62 -5.33 -7.47
N PHE A 75 -14.83 -5.10 -6.17
CA PHE A 75 -14.65 -3.78 -5.55
C PHE A 75 -13.21 -3.26 -5.70
N HIS A 76 -12.24 -4.16 -5.60
CA HIS A 76 -10.82 -3.85 -5.78
C HIS A 76 -10.51 -3.43 -7.23
N LEU A 77 -11.01 -4.19 -8.21
CA LEU A 77 -10.84 -3.92 -9.65
C LEU A 77 -11.52 -2.61 -10.07
N GLU A 78 -12.73 -2.34 -9.57
CA GLU A 78 -13.42 -1.05 -9.76
C GLU A 78 -12.53 0.12 -9.33
N GLY A 79 -11.92 0.04 -8.14
CA GLY A 79 -10.97 1.03 -7.67
C GLY A 79 -9.74 1.20 -8.56
N LEU A 80 -9.19 0.10 -9.09
CA LEU A 80 -8.04 0.16 -10.01
C LEU A 80 -8.39 0.81 -11.35
N VAL A 81 -9.61 0.56 -11.86
CA VAL A 81 -10.12 1.22 -13.08
C VAL A 81 -10.26 2.73 -12.85
N ASP A 82 -10.79 3.14 -11.71
CA ASP A 82 -10.91 4.57 -11.35
C ASP A 82 -9.53 5.26 -11.21
N VAL A 83 -8.59 4.62 -10.49
CA VAL A 83 -7.20 5.09 -10.35
C VAL A 83 -6.51 5.22 -11.71
N ARG A 84 -6.71 4.26 -12.61
CA ARG A 84 -6.20 4.33 -13.99
C ARG A 84 -6.70 5.59 -14.68
N ALA A 85 -8.01 5.83 -14.63
CA ALA A 85 -8.60 7.01 -15.26
C ALA A 85 -8.01 8.31 -14.68
N ALA A 86 -7.77 8.37 -13.37
CA ALA A 86 -7.14 9.50 -12.71
C ALA A 86 -5.66 9.71 -13.09
N LEU A 87 -4.88 8.64 -13.18
CA LEU A 87 -3.46 8.70 -13.56
C LEU A 87 -3.27 9.03 -15.05
N VAL A 88 -4.14 8.53 -15.94
CA VAL A 88 -4.13 8.88 -17.37
C VAL A 88 -4.33 10.39 -17.56
N ARG A 89 -5.24 11.02 -16.81
CA ARG A 89 -5.42 12.49 -16.82
C ARG A 89 -4.18 13.26 -16.36
N LYS A 90 -3.29 12.62 -15.59
CA LYS A 90 -2.01 13.17 -15.14
C LYS A 90 -0.82 12.77 -16.04
N HIS A 91 -1.08 12.08 -17.15
CA HIS A 91 -0.05 11.51 -18.04
C HIS A 91 0.92 10.55 -17.34
N ILE A 92 0.48 9.86 -16.28
CA ILE A 92 1.27 8.87 -15.57
C ILE A 92 0.82 7.46 -16.01
N PRO A 93 1.68 6.66 -16.65
CA PRO A 93 1.36 5.28 -17.00
C PRO A 93 1.07 4.44 -15.75
N PHE A 94 -0.01 3.66 -15.81
CA PHE A 94 -0.42 2.75 -14.76
C PHE A 94 -0.54 1.33 -15.30
N HIS A 95 0.09 0.39 -14.60
CA HIS A 95 0.10 -1.03 -14.89
C HIS A 95 -0.48 -1.80 -13.70
N ALA A 96 -1.37 -2.75 -13.95
CA ALA A 96 -1.80 -3.70 -12.94
C ALA A 96 -1.57 -5.13 -13.42
N VAL A 97 -1.20 -6.03 -12.52
CA VAL A 97 -0.94 -7.45 -12.82
C VAL A 97 -1.66 -8.31 -11.81
N HIS A 98 -2.39 -9.33 -12.26
CA HIS A 98 -3.00 -10.33 -11.39
C HIS A 98 -1.98 -11.46 -11.14
N CYS A 99 -1.66 -11.68 -9.87
CA CYS A 99 -0.75 -12.70 -9.38
C CYS A 99 -1.59 -13.85 -8.77
N ALA A 100 -1.98 -14.80 -9.62
CA ALA A 100 -2.72 -16.02 -9.26
C ALA A 100 -1.77 -17.18 -8.89
N ALA A 101 -2.32 -18.31 -8.44
CA ALA A 101 -1.57 -19.46 -7.92
C ALA A 101 -0.49 -20.01 -8.87
N GLU A 102 -0.79 -20.07 -10.17
CA GLU A 102 0.12 -20.56 -11.21
C GLU A 102 0.83 -19.40 -11.96
N GLY A 103 0.72 -18.17 -11.45
CA GLY A 103 1.28 -16.97 -12.04
C GLY A 103 2.55 -16.46 -11.35
N PRO A 104 3.15 -15.36 -11.85
CA PRO A 104 4.28 -14.72 -11.19
C PRO A 104 3.90 -14.19 -9.81
N SER A 105 4.83 -14.29 -8.85
CA SER A 105 4.65 -13.62 -7.57
C SER A 105 4.78 -12.10 -7.74
N PRO A 106 4.19 -11.28 -6.85
CA PRO A 106 4.38 -9.83 -6.88
C PRO A 106 5.85 -9.39 -6.94
N VAL A 107 6.74 -10.15 -6.28
CA VAL A 107 8.19 -9.88 -6.29
C VAL A 107 8.77 -10.10 -7.68
N ASP A 108 8.36 -11.17 -8.38
CA ASP A 108 8.79 -11.44 -9.75
C ASP A 108 8.34 -10.34 -10.71
N VAL A 109 7.10 -9.85 -10.53
CA VAL A 109 6.54 -8.74 -11.32
C VAL A 109 7.36 -7.46 -11.11
N VAL A 110 7.61 -7.08 -9.86
CA VAL A 110 8.37 -5.87 -9.50
C VAL A 110 9.81 -5.99 -9.99
N ALA A 111 10.47 -7.13 -9.79
CA ALA A 111 11.82 -7.37 -10.26
C ALA A 111 11.90 -7.27 -11.79
N ALA A 112 10.95 -7.88 -12.50
CA ALA A 112 10.92 -7.88 -13.96
C ALA A 112 10.75 -6.48 -14.56
N LEU A 113 9.84 -5.68 -14.00
CA LEU A 113 9.55 -4.32 -14.46
C LEU A 113 10.58 -3.29 -13.95
N GLY A 114 11.16 -3.54 -12.77
CA GLY A 114 12.15 -2.68 -12.13
C GLY A 114 13.55 -2.73 -12.75
N ARG A 115 13.87 -3.75 -13.57
CA ARG A 115 15.19 -3.88 -14.23
C ARG A 115 15.64 -2.67 -15.04
N LYS A 116 14.69 -1.88 -15.57
CA LYS A 116 14.97 -0.67 -16.36
C LYS A 116 14.65 0.62 -15.59
N ALA A 117 14.35 0.51 -14.30
CA ALA A 117 14.03 1.65 -13.45
C ALA A 117 15.28 2.13 -12.72
N SER A 118 15.46 3.45 -12.65
CA SER A 118 16.51 4.05 -11.82
C SER A 118 16.21 3.94 -10.32
N VAL A 119 14.93 3.92 -9.95
CA VAL A 119 14.44 3.82 -8.56
C VAL A 119 13.12 3.04 -8.55
N VAL A 120 12.93 2.14 -7.58
CA VAL A 120 11.66 1.44 -7.35
C VAL A 120 11.13 1.84 -5.97
N ALA A 121 10.01 2.56 -5.93
CA ALA A 121 9.29 2.81 -4.69
C ALA A 121 8.20 1.74 -4.52
N VAL A 122 8.26 0.99 -3.42
CA VAL A 122 7.22 0.03 -3.02
C VAL A 122 6.39 0.68 -1.91
N SER A 123 5.13 0.30 -1.76
CA SER A 123 4.27 0.70 -0.64
C SER A 123 3.46 -0.52 -0.18
N PRO A 124 3.31 -0.78 1.14
CA PRO A 124 3.72 0.05 2.29
C PRO A 124 5.19 -0.14 2.74
N ALA A 125 6.00 -0.86 1.96
CA ALA A 125 7.39 -1.22 2.26
C ALA A 125 8.39 -0.12 1.83
N PRO A 126 9.67 -0.11 2.26
CA PRO A 126 10.61 0.96 1.91
C PRO A 126 10.93 1.03 0.41
N VAL A 127 11.39 2.22 -0.03
CA VAL A 127 11.95 2.44 -1.37
C VAL A 127 13.13 1.51 -1.61
N LEU A 128 13.04 0.69 -2.65
CA LEU A 128 14.12 -0.16 -3.14
C LEU A 128 14.93 0.61 -4.18
N GLN A 129 16.12 1.08 -3.79
CA GLN A 129 17.10 1.58 -4.75
C GLN A 129 17.91 0.40 -5.29
N VAL A 130 17.89 0.20 -6.61
CA VAL A 130 18.68 -0.82 -7.30
C VAL A 130 19.80 -0.11 -8.07
N GLU A 131 21.06 -0.36 -7.73
CA GLU A 131 22.21 0.11 -8.52
C GLU A 131 22.52 -0.97 -9.56
N ALA A 132 22.06 -0.77 -10.81
CA ALA A 132 22.22 -1.76 -11.88
C ALA A 132 23.54 -1.65 -12.65
N ASP A 133 24.24 -0.51 -12.54
CA ASP A 133 25.46 -0.22 -13.30
C ASP A 133 26.76 -0.59 -12.57
N VAL A 134 26.65 -1.15 -11.36
CA VAL A 134 27.79 -1.53 -10.53
C VAL A 134 27.65 -2.96 -10.03
N VAL A 135 28.77 -3.67 -9.93
CA VAL A 135 28.78 -5.08 -9.47
C VAL A 135 28.40 -5.20 -7.99
N VAL A 136 28.87 -4.26 -7.17
CA VAL A 136 28.58 -4.21 -5.73
C VAL A 136 28.07 -2.80 -5.44
N HIS A 137 26.92 -2.69 -4.76
CA HIS A 137 26.35 -1.40 -4.39
C HIS A 137 27.39 -0.57 -3.61
N VAL A 138 27.56 0.70 -3.97
CA VAL A 138 28.66 1.55 -3.46
C VAL A 138 28.64 1.68 -1.92
N ALA A 139 27.46 1.89 -1.34
CA ALA A 139 27.26 1.97 0.11
C ALA A 139 27.51 0.66 0.87
N ILE A 140 27.46 -0.51 0.19
CA ILE A 140 27.85 -1.80 0.77
C ILE A 140 29.38 -1.93 0.72
N GLY A 141 29.98 -1.64 -0.44
CA GLY A 141 31.42 -1.76 -0.65
C GLY A 141 32.27 -0.77 0.16
N SER A 142 31.74 0.42 0.47
CA SER A 142 32.39 1.36 1.41
C SER A 142 31.39 2.29 2.10
N LYS A 143 31.60 2.51 3.41
CA LYS A 143 30.81 3.45 4.23
C LYS A 143 31.30 4.90 4.15
N ARG A 144 32.37 5.15 3.39
CA ARG A 144 32.99 6.46 3.20
C ARG A 144 33.60 6.57 1.80
N GLU A 145 33.86 7.80 1.38
CA GLU A 145 34.66 8.07 0.18
C GLU A 145 36.06 7.46 0.31
N GLU A 146 36.54 6.84 -0.77
CA GLU A 146 37.85 6.23 -0.85
C GLU A 146 38.73 7.03 -1.81
N TYR A 147 39.87 7.51 -1.32
CA TYR A 147 40.72 8.44 -2.05
C TYR A 147 41.67 7.77 -3.06
N SER A 148 41.76 6.42 -3.06
CA SER A 148 42.63 5.72 -4.00
C SER A 148 42.15 4.31 -4.32
N ASN A 149 42.64 3.78 -5.44
CA ASN A 149 42.44 2.39 -5.82
C ASN A 149 43.01 1.40 -4.80
N GLY A 150 44.04 1.76 -4.04
CA GLY A 150 44.62 0.88 -3.02
C GLY A 150 43.66 0.60 -1.86
N THR A 151 42.84 1.59 -1.49
CA THR A 151 41.96 1.51 -0.33
C THR A 151 40.58 0.91 -0.63
N ILE A 152 40.05 1.11 -1.85
CA ILE A 152 38.77 0.53 -2.27
C ILE A 152 38.90 -0.92 -2.78
N ARG A 153 40.02 -1.27 -3.45
CA ARG A 153 40.24 -2.58 -4.07
C ARG A 153 40.07 -3.77 -3.13
N PRO A 154 40.64 -3.82 -1.91
CA PRO A 154 40.48 -4.99 -1.05
C PRO A 154 39.02 -5.20 -0.60
N LYS A 155 38.27 -4.11 -0.37
CA LYS A 155 36.86 -4.16 0.05
C LYS A 155 35.98 -4.78 -1.01
N PHE A 156 36.11 -4.30 -2.25
CA PHE A 156 35.31 -4.82 -3.35
C PHE A 156 35.76 -6.21 -3.77
N LYS A 157 37.08 -6.49 -3.85
CA LYS A 157 37.58 -7.84 -4.17
C LYS A 157 37.05 -8.91 -3.20
N ALA A 158 36.91 -8.59 -1.92
CA ALA A 158 36.33 -9.50 -0.93
C ALA A 158 34.84 -9.81 -1.20
N LEU A 159 34.10 -8.85 -1.76
CA LEU A 159 32.67 -8.98 -2.06
C LEU A 159 32.41 -9.57 -3.45
N LEU A 160 33.30 -9.36 -4.44
CA LEU A 160 33.11 -9.80 -5.83
C LEU A 160 32.60 -11.24 -5.98
N PRO A 161 33.11 -12.26 -5.26
CA PRO A 161 32.62 -13.63 -5.41
C PRO A 161 31.13 -13.82 -5.04
N GLN A 162 30.57 -12.95 -4.21
CA GLN A 162 29.16 -13.01 -3.79
C GLN A 162 28.22 -12.35 -4.81
N TYR A 163 28.73 -11.44 -5.64
CA TYR A 163 27.94 -10.62 -6.56
C TYR A 163 28.16 -10.99 -8.04
N LEU A 164 29.30 -11.61 -8.37
CA LEU A 164 29.60 -12.13 -9.69
C LEU A 164 29.13 -13.58 -9.82
N GLY A 165 27.98 -13.76 -10.45
CA GLY A 165 27.45 -15.07 -10.83
C GLY A 165 26.55 -14.93 -12.06
N PRO A 166 26.34 -16.02 -12.84
CA PRO A 166 25.41 -15.99 -13.96
C PRO A 166 24.00 -15.72 -13.44
N GLN A 167 23.44 -14.57 -13.80
CA GLN A 167 22.05 -14.21 -13.52
C GLN A 167 21.15 -14.84 -14.58
N ASN A 168 20.92 -16.15 -14.47
CA ASN A 168 19.93 -16.85 -15.29
C ASN A 168 18.54 -16.64 -14.71
N VAL A 169 18.08 -15.39 -14.70
CA VAL A 169 16.66 -15.10 -14.43
C VAL A 169 15.95 -15.22 -15.77
N PRO A 170 15.03 -16.18 -15.96
CA PRO A 170 14.36 -16.36 -17.24
C PRO A 170 13.73 -15.04 -17.72
N LEU A 171 14.23 -14.54 -18.85
CA LEU A 171 13.77 -13.29 -19.47
C LEU A 171 12.56 -13.59 -20.38
N ALA A 172 11.47 -14.05 -19.79
CA ALA A 172 10.19 -14.20 -20.49
C ALA A 172 9.06 -14.27 -19.47
N LEU A 173 8.99 -13.33 -18.55
CA LEU A 173 7.72 -13.09 -17.88
C LEU A 173 6.83 -12.35 -18.86
N SER A 174 6.04 -13.11 -19.62
CA SER A 174 4.79 -12.63 -20.18
C SER A 174 3.87 -12.36 -18.99
N LEU A 175 4.12 -11.24 -18.30
CA LEU A 175 3.24 -10.76 -17.25
C LEU A 175 1.89 -10.52 -17.91
N PRO A 176 0.80 -11.23 -17.57
CA PRO A 176 -0.50 -10.95 -18.14
C PRO A 176 -0.98 -9.62 -17.52
N PRO A 177 -0.87 -8.47 -18.24
CA PRO A 177 -1.31 -7.23 -17.65
C PRO A 177 -2.83 -7.29 -17.52
N LEU A 178 -3.36 -6.80 -16.41
CA LEU A 178 -4.79 -6.52 -16.33
C LEU A 178 -5.10 -5.42 -17.35
N ASN A 179 -5.96 -5.72 -18.32
CA ASN A 179 -6.48 -4.71 -19.23
C ASN A 179 -7.50 -3.85 -18.47
N LEU A 180 -7.03 -2.88 -17.72
CA LEU A 180 -7.88 -1.96 -16.96
C LEU A 180 -8.72 -1.01 -17.86
N GLY A 181 -8.72 -1.21 -19.18
CA GLY A 181 -9.71 -0.63 -20.10
C GLY A 181 -10.89 -1.54 -20.41
N ALA A 182 -10.82 -2.80 -19.99
CA ALA A 182 -11.92 -3.75 -20.02
C ALA A 182 -12.93 -3.44 -18.90
N SER A 183 -14.12 -4.00 -19.04
CA SER A 183 -15.13 -4.00 -17.99
C SER A 183 -14.67 -4.83 -16.77
N VAL A 184 -15.22 -4.53 -15.60
CA VAL A 184 -14.94 -5.30 -14.37
C VAL A 184 -15.40 -6.76 -14.52
N ASP A 185 -16.46 -7.01 -15.28
CA ASP A 185 -16.96 -8.37 -15.53
C ASP A 185 -15.96 -9.18 -16.38
N GLU A 186 -15.36 -8.57 -17.40
CA GLU A 186 -14.27 -9.19 -18.16
C GLU A 186 -13.05 -9.44 -17.28
N LEU A 187 -12.64 -8.48 -16.44
CA LEU A 187 -11.51 -8.66 -15.53
C LEU A 187 -11.76 -9.79 -14.52
N LEU A 188 -12.97 -9.90 -13.98
CA LEU A 188 -13.38 -10.99 -13.11
C LEU A 188 -13.34 -12.33 -13.84
N ALA A 189 -13.76 -12.41 -15.10
CA ALA A 189 -13.73 -13.66 -15.87
C ALA A 189 -12.31 -14.23 -16.03
N HIS A 190 -11.29 -13.37 -15.96
CA HIS A 190 -9.88 -13.76 -16.04
C HIS A 190 -9.23 -14.05 -14.68
N ALA A 191 -10.00 -14.10 -13.59
CA ALA A 191 -9.53 -14.46 -12.26
C ALA A 191 -9.99 -15.89 -11.87
N PRO A 192 -9.21 -16.94 -12.19
CA PRO A 192 -9.64 -18.33 -12.03
C PRO A 192 -9.69 -18.80 -10.57
N ASP A 193 -8.97 -18.14 -9.67
CA ASP A 193 -8.78 -18.51 -8.26
C ASP A 193 -9.68 -17.73 -7.29
N VAL A 194 -10.62 -16.94 -7.81
CA VAL A 194 -11.54 -16.15 -6.98
C VAL A 194 -12.67 -17.01 -6.41
N ASP A 195 -12.99 -16.80 -5.13
CA ASP A 195 -14.13 -17.47 -4.48
C ASP A 195 -15.47 -16.86 -4.96
N ARG A 196 -16.22 -17.64 -5.75
CA ARG A 196 -17.52 -17.25 -6.33
C ARG A 196 -18.71 -17.47 -5.40
N SER A 197 -18.52 -18.01 -4.19
CA SER A 197 -19.62 -18.25 -3.25
C SER A 197 -20.24 -16.95 -2.70
N VAL A 198 -19.49 -15.84 -2.75
CA VAL A 198 -19.93 -14.53 -2.30
C VAL A 198 -19.89 -13.53 -3.46
N ALA A 199 -21.04 -13.36 -4.10
CA ALA A 199 -21.21 -12.54 -5.29
C ALA A 199 -20.98 -11.03 -5.07
N ARG A 200 -20.61 -10.36 -6.17
CA ARG A 200 -20.52 -8.89 -6.28
C ARG A 200 -21.81 -8.20 -5.85
N VAL A 201 -21.67 -7.06 -5.18
CA VAL A 201 -22.80 -6.20 -4.79
C VAL A 201 -22.68 -4.86 -5.51
N ARG A 202 -23.81 -4.30 -5.97
CA ARG A 202 -23.85 -3.05 -6.73
C ARG A 202 -23.99 -1.75 -5.93
N PRO A 203 -24.58 -1.72 -4.72
CA PRO A 203 -24.71 -0.46 -3.97
C PRO A 203 -23.38 0.19 -3.57
N TYR A 204 -22.28 -0.58 -3.60
CA TYR A 204 -20.94 -0.11 -3.30
C TYR A 204 -20.04 -0.35 -4.51
N LEU A 205 -19.59 0.73 -5.12
CA LEU A 205 -18.67 0.70 -6.24
C LEU A 205 -17.32 1.24 -5.80
N GLY A 206 -16.24 0.51 -6.07
CA GLY A 206 -14.89 0.96 -5.79
C GLY A 206 -14.51 2.21 -6.60
N GLY A 207 -13.92 3.20 -5.93
CA GLY A 207 -13.37 4.40 -6.56
C GLY A 207 -13.13 5.54 -5.57
N GLU A 208 -12.40 6.57 -5.98
CA GLU A 208 -12.06 7.75 -5.19
C GLU A 208 -13.20 8.78 -5.10
N SER A 209 -14.24 8.64 -5.92
CA SER A 209 -15.31 9.62 -6.09
C SER A 209 -16.37 9.61 -4.99
N THR A 210 -16.38 8.63 -4.09
CA THR A 210 -17.42 8.50 -3.08
C THR A 210 -17.08 9.32 -1.83
N PHE A 211 -17.87 10.34 -1.51
CA PHE A 211 -17.81 11.02 -0.21
C PHE A 211 -19.22 11.32 0.28
N LEU A 212 -19.49 11.05 1.55
CA LEU A 212 -20.85 10.91 2.09
C LEU A 212 -21.22 12.10 2.96
N ALA A 213 -21.38 13.27 2.32
CA ALA A 213 -21.87 14.48 2.99
C ALA A 213 -23.32 14.34 3.46
N ASP A 214 -24.14 13.59 2.71
CA ASP A 214 -25.61 13.61 2.86
C ASP A 214 -26.15 12.89 4.11
N LYS A 215 -25.31 12.12 4.80
CA LYS A 215 -25.69 11.32 5.98
C LYS A 215 -25.11 11.85 7.29
N LEU A 216 -24.33 12.93 7.23
CA LEU A 216 -23.59 13.39 8.39
C LEU A 216 -24.50 13.96 9.47
N LEU A 217 -25.57 14.69 9.10
CA LEU A 217 -26.41 15.38 10.09
C LEU A 217 -26.96 14.43 11.18
N ASP A 218 -27.52 13.30 10.76
CA ASP A 218 -28.17 12.32 11.64
C ASP A 218 -27.17 11.28 12.21
N TYR A 219 -25.87 11.41 11.94
CA TYR A 219 -24.89 10.38 12.27
C TYR A 219 -24.82 10.12 13.78
N GLU A 220 -24.72 11.16 14.59
CA GLU A 220 -24.60 11.03 16.05
C GLU A 220 -25.77 10.25 16.63
N THR A 221 -27.00 10.59 16.25
CA THR A 221 -28.22 10.05 16.84
C THR A 221 -28.63 8.70 16.25
N GLU A 222 -28.27 8.39 15.01
CA GLU A 222 -28.85 7.26 14.27
C GLU A 222 -27.83 6.18 13.86
N HIS A 223 -26.51 6.40 13.89
CA HIS A 223 -25.50 5.42 13.43
C HIS A 223 -25.56 4.06 14.16
N ASN A 224 -26.08 4.04 15.39
CA ASN A 224 -26.19 2.84 16.23
C ASN A 224 -27.56 2.14 16.14
N LYS A 225 -28.46 2.58 15.25
CA LYS A 225 -29.83 2.05 15.11
C LYS A 225 -29.97 1.25 13.81
N PRO A 226 -29.75 -0.08 13.84
CA PRO A 226 -29.80 -0.91 12.62
C PRO A 226 -31.21 -1.05 12.02
N ASP A 227 -32.26 -0.74 12.79
CA ASP A 227 -33.68 -0.83 12.43
C ASP A 227 -34.22 0.41 11.70
N LYS A 228 -33.45 1.50 11.68
CA LYS A 228 -33.84 2.79 11.08
C LYS A 228 -33.15 3.06 9.73
N LYS A 229 -33.41 4.24 9.16
CA LYS A 229 -32.77 4.79 7.95
C LYS A 229 -31.26 4.51 7.97
N ASP A 230 -30.68 4.22 6.81
CA ASP A 230 -29.25 3.99 6.61
C ASP A 230 -28.43 5.26 6.94
N ALA A 231 -28.17 5.45 8.23
CA ALA A 231 -27.48 6.57 8.83
C ALA A 231 -25.99 6.28 9.09
N THR A 232 -25.54 5.06 8.80
CA THR A 232 -24.11 4.76 8.82
C THR A 232 -23.43 5.40 7.62
N SER A 233 -22.13 5.62 7.77
CA SER A 233 -21.33 6.28 6.75
C SER A 233 -21.07 5.41 5.54
N ASN A 234 -21.13 4.07 5.64
CA ASN A 234 -20.76 3.15 4.56
C ASN A 234 -19.38 3.38 3.92
N VAL A 235 -18.45 4.09 4.57
CA VAL A 235 -17.10 4.35 4.03
C VAL A 235 -16.10 3.22 4.30
N SER A 236 -16.46 2.25 5.16
CA SER A 236 -15.55 1.18 5.59
C SER A 236 -14.95 0.36 4.43
N PRO A 237 -15.66 -0.05 3.36
CA PRO A 237 -15.02 -0.74 2.24
C PRO A 237 -14.01 0.15 1.51
N TYR A 238 -14.29 1.44 1.36
CA TYR A 238 -13.41 2.41 0.71
C TYR A 238 -12.13 2.68 1.53
N LEU A 239 -12.27 2.79 2.85
CA LEU A 239 -11.12 2.93 3.76
C LEU A 239 -10.28 1.65 3.86
N ARG A 240 -10.92 0.48 3.72
CA ARG A 240 -10.24 -0.83 3.73
C ARG A 240 -9.33 -0.99 2.52
N TYR A 241 -9.83 -0.69 1.32
CA TYR A 241 -9.08 -0.83 0.07
C TYR A 241 -8.32 0.44 -0.32
N GLY A 242 -8.37 1.48 0.50
CA GLY A 242 -7.59 2.70 0.31
C GLY A 242 -8.08 3.60 -0.81
N ASN A 243 -9.32 3.43 -1.27
CA ASN A 243 -9.99 4.29 -2.24
C ASN A 243 -10.23 5.71 -1.69
N ILE A 244 -10.36 5.84 -0.37
CA ILE A 244 -10.45 7.14 0.31
C ILE A 244 -9.34 7.22 1.36
N SER A 245 -8.73 8.40 1.50
CA SER A 245 -7.76 8.65 2.56
C SER A 245 -8.47 8.99 3.87
N PRO A 246 -8.06 8.43 5.03
CA PRO A 246 -8.55 8.89 6.33
C PRO A 246 -8.23 10.38 6.57
N VAL A 247 -7.15 10.90 5.96
CA VAL A 247 -6.83 12.34 6.02
C VAL A 247 -7.84 13.17 5.21
N ASP A 248 -8.27 12.67 4.06
CA ASP A 248 -9.30 13.34 3.25
C ASP A 248 -10.63 13.40 4.02
N VAL A 249 -11.00 12.30 4.68
CA VAL A 249 -12.16 12.27 5.61
C VAL A 249 -11.98 13.32 6.71
N ALA A 250 -10.82 13.35 7.38
CA ALA A 250 -10.54 14.27 8.47
C ALA A 250 -10.56 15.75 8.06
N LEU A 251 -10.34 16.06 6.79
CA LEU A 251 -10.43 17.42 6.25
C LEU A 251 -11.85 17.79 5.83
N ARG A 252 -12.57 16.86 5.18
CA ARG A 252 -13.91 17.14 4.65
C ARG A 252 -15.00 17.13 5.70
N VAL A 253 -14.95 16.22 6.67
CA VAL A 253 -15.99 16.09 7.71
C VAL A 253 -16.16 17.39 8.50
N PRO A 254 -15.08 18.02 9.02
CA PRO A 254 -15.19 19.32 9.69
C PRO A 254 -15.74 20.44 8.80
N ALA A 255 -15.46 20.38 7.50
CA ALA A 255 -15.88 21.38 6.52
C ALA A 255 -17.34 21.25 6.05
N THR A 256 -18.02 20.13 6.36
CA THR A 256 -19.43 19.94 6.01
C THR A 256 -20.31 20.91 6.80
N GLN A 257 -21.16 21.65 6.09
CA GLN A 257 -22.10 22.60 6.68
C GLN A 257 -23.41 21.91 7.09
N GLY A 258 -24.04 22.43 8.14
CA GLY A 258 -25.36 21.98 8.58
C GLY A 258 -25.84 22.71 9.84
N PRO A 259 -27.05 22.38 10.31
CA PRO A 259 -27.63 23.03 11.49
C PRO A 259 -26.85 22.67 12.76
N GLU A 260 -26.53 23.70 13.55
CA GLU A 260 -25.85 23.56 14.84
C GLU A 260 -26.86 23.50 16.00
N PRO A 261 -26.55 22.78 17.11
CA PRO A 261 -25.29 22.10 17.42
C PRO A 261 -25.17 20.67 16.87
N SER A 262 -26.23 20.13 16.28
CA SER A 262 -26.30 18.72 15.83
C SER A 262 -25.20 18.36 14.84
N MET A 263 -24.88 19.27 13.90
CA MET A 263 -23.81 19.05 12.93
C MET A 263 -22.43 18.93 13.61
N THR A 264 -22.12 19.76 14.62
CA THR A 264 -20.88 19.61 15.40
C THR A 264 -20.77 18.26 16.09
N LEU A 265 -21.84 17.78 16.72
CA LEU A 265 -21.83 16.49 17.41
C LEU A 265 -21.59 15.33 16.42
N SER A 266 -22.28 15.34 15.29
CA SER A 266 -22.10 14.34 14.24
C SER A 266 -20.72 14.37 13.59
N ARG A 267 -20.14 15.56 13.35
CA ARG A 267 -18.75 15.70 12.87
C ARG A 267 -17.77 15.07 13.85
N ASN A 268 -17.91 15.35 15.14
CA ASN A 268 -17.01 14.83 16.17
C ASN A 268 -17.11 13.31 16.29
N HIS A 269 -18.33 12.74 16.31
CA HIS A 269 -18.53 11.29 16.33
C HIS A 269 -17.92 10.61 15.10
N MET A 270 -18.14 11.16 13.91
CA MET A 270 -17.58 10.60 12.69
C MET A 270 -16.04 10.61 12.70
N ILE A 271 -15.41 11.67 13.20
CA ILE A 271 -13.96 11.74 13.36
C ILE A 271 -13.43 10.72 14.38
N ASP A 272 -14.10 10.57 15.53
CA ASP A 272 -13.72 9.57 16.53
C ASP A 272 -13.72 8.16 15.93
N GLU A 273 -14.76 7.79 15.18
CA GLU A 273 -14.86 6.45 14.61
C GLU A 273 -13.90 6.21 13.43
N MET A 274 -13.86 7.15 12.48
CA MET A 274 -13.12 6.95 11.23
C MET A 274 -11.62 7.19 11.36
N VAL A 275 -11.20 8.01 12.34
CA VAL A 275 -9.79 8.34 12.59
C VAL A 275 -9.33 7.66 13.86
N VAL A 276 -9.87 8.05 15.03
CA VAL A 276 -9.32 7.62 16.34
C VAL A 276 -9.44 6.11 16.53
N ARG A 277 -10.64 5.55 16.41
CA ARG A 277 -10.87 4.10 16.60
C ARG A 277 -10.19 3.26 15.51
N ARG A 278 -10.18 3.76 14.28
CA ARG A 278 -9.47 3.13 13.15
C ARG A 278 -7.97 3.07 13.42
N GLU A 279 -7.36 4.18 13.84
CA GLU A 279 -5.94 4.25 14.15
C GLU A 279 -5.59 3.44 15.40
N LEU A 280 -6.49 3.37 16.39
CA LEU A 280 -6.36 2.47 17.53
C LEU A 280 -6.27 1.00 17.09
N ALA A 281 -7.07 0.58 16.09
CA ALA A 281 -6.99 -0.77 15.54
C ALA A 281 -5.65 -1.02 14.82
N VAL A 282 -5.14 -0.04 14.05
CA VAL A 282 -3.82 -0.12 13.42
C VAL A 282 -2.70 -0.19 14.46
N ASN A 283 -2.77 0.66 15.49
CA ASN A 283 -1.87 0.68 16.63
C ASN A 283 -1.84 -0.69 17.32
N PHE A 284 -3.01 -1.25 17.61
CA PHE A 284 -3.12 -2.59 18.18
C PHE A 284 -2.44 -3.65 17.31
N CYS A 285 -2.70 -3.65 16.00
CA CYS A 285 -2.09 -4.61 15.07
C CYS A 285 -0.58 -4.45 14.97
N TRP A 286 -0.08 -3.21 14.98
CA TRP A 286 1.34 -2.89 14.94
C TRP A 286 2.08 -3.44 16.17
N TYR A 287 1.57 -3.18 17.36
CA TYR A 287 2.23 -3.58 18.62
C TYR A 287 2.08 -5.07 18.92
N ASN A 288 1.08 -5.75 18.37
CA ASN A 288 0.84 -7.18 18.64
C ASN A 288 1.20 -8.10 17.47
N ARG A 289 1.98 -7.62 16.49
CA ARG A 289 2.38 -8.39 15.30
C ARG A 289 3.17 -9.68 15.57
N HIS A 290 3.75 -9.84 16.76
CA HIS A 290 4.60 -10.97 17.15
C HIS A 290 3.93 -11.96 18.13
N GLY A 291 2.61 -11.85 18.37
CA GLY A 291 1.89 -12.87 19.14
C GLY A 291 1.94 -12.73 20.66
N GLY A 292 2.30 -11.55 21.20
CA GLY A 292 2.14 -11.23 22.62
C GLY A 292 0.67 -11.06 23.01
N PHE A 293 -0.16 -12.07 22.78
CA PHE A 293 -1.56 -12.07 23.20
C PHE A 293 -1.71 -12.95 24.44
N GLY A 294 -2.18 -12.38 25.55
CA GLY A 294 -2.54 -13.16 26.74
C GLY A 294 -3.65 -14.17 26.43
N SER A 295 -3.53 -15.36 27.05
CA SER A 295 -4.40 -16.54 27.27
C SER A 295 -5.83 -16.67 26.70
N GLY A 296 -6.26 -15.89 25.70
CA GLY A 296 -7.47 -16.17 24.92
C GLY A 296 -7.20 -17.35 23.99
N GLY A 297 -8.05 -18.38 24.03
CA GLY A 297 -7.84 -19.68 23.36
C GLY A 297 -7.30 -19.60 21.91
N GLU A 298 -6.56 -20.63 21.51
CA GLU A 298 -5.72 -20.69 20.29
C GLU A 298 -6.40 -20.16 19.02
N ALA A 299 -7.68 -20.48 18.80
CA ALA A 299 -8.44 -20.05 17.63
C ALA A 299 -8.63 -18.51 17.57
N ALA A 300 -8.88 -17.86 18.71
CA ALA A 300 -8.98 -16.40 18.78
C ALA A 300 -7.62 -15.74 18.54
N GLY A 301 -6.54 -16.38 18.99
CA GLY A 301 -5.17 -15.93 18.71
C GLY A 301 -4.80 -16.04 17.23
N GLU A 302 -5.23 -17.10 16.55
CA GLU A 302 -5.01 -17.32 15.11
C GLU A 302 -5.74 -16.28 14.25
N ILE A 303 -7.04 -16.06 14.50
CA ILE A 303 -7.84 -15.05 13.79
C ILE A 303 -7.23 -13.66 13.98
N ARG A 304 -6.86 -13.29 15.22
CA ARG A 304 -6.23 -12.01 15.51
C ARG A 304 -4.89 -11.85 14.79
N ARG A 305 -4.04 -12.89 14.76
CA ARG A 305 -2.78 -12.87 14.01
C ARG A 305 -3.01 -12.66 12.51
N ARG A 306 -3.98 -13.35 11.91
CA ARG A 306 -4.35 -13.16 10.49
C ARG A 306 -4.88 -11.75 10.21
N THR A 307 -5.75 -11.23 11.08
CA THR A 307 -6.26 -9.86 10.96
C THR A 307 -5.14 -8.82 11.09
N CYS A 308 -4.25 -8.94 12.08
CA CYS A 308 -3.12 -8.03 12.24
C CYS A 308 -2.17 -8.11 11.05
N ALA A 309 -1.86 -9.31 10.55
CA ALA A 309 -1.04 -9.50 9.35
C ALA A 309 -1.67 -8.80 8.13
N SER A 310 -2.98 -8.89 7.95
CA SER A 310 -3.67 -8.21 6.86
C SER A 310 -3.62 -6.67 6.98
N ILE A 311 -3.51 -6.15 8.21
CA ILE A 311 -3.54 -4.70 8.52
C ILE A 311 -2.13 -4.06 8.50
N VAL A 312 -1.10 -4.75 9.00
CA VAL A 312 0.25 -4.15 9.13
C VAL A 312 1.36 -4.96 8.43
N GLY A 313 1.01 -6.01 7.69
CA GLY A 313 1.95 -6.96 7.08
C GLY A 313 2.65 -7.85 8.11
N ARG A 314 3.22 -8.98 7.64
CA ARG A 314 4.10 -9.85 8.42
C ARG A 314 5.57 -9.51 8.13
N PRO A 315 6.43 -9.37 9.15
CA PRO A 315 7.87 -9.25 8.94
C PRO A 315 8.47 -10.64 8.65
N THR A 316 9.37 -10.75 7.65
CA THR A 316 10.18 -11.95 7.39
C THR A 316 11.57 -11.90 8.03
N GLY A 317 11.81 -10.97 8.95
CA GLY A 317 13.08 -10.83 9.67
C GLY A 317 12.90 -10.63 11.17
N VAL A 318 13.81 -11.22 11.96
CA VAL A 318 13.88 -11.05 13.41
C VAL A 318 14.18 -9.59 13.74
N PHE A 319 13.29 -8.94 14.47
CA PHE A 319 13.57 -7.67 15.14
C PHE A 319 14.60 -7.93 16.25
N GLU A 320 15.89 -7.83 15.95
CA GLU A 320 16.86 -7.61 17.02
C GLU A 320 16.73 -6.15 17.46
N LYS A 321 16.03 -5.93 18.59
CA LYS A 321 16.08 -4.66 19.33
C LYS A 321 17.55 -4.39 19.71
N ARG A 322 18.29 -3.68 18.88
CA ARG A 322 19.45 -2.92 19.38
C ARG A 322 18.90 -1.63 19.94
N GLY A 323 18.66 -1.67 21.25
CA GLY A 323 18.26 -0.51 22.04
C GLY A 323 19.27 0.62 21.85
N TYR A 324 18.77 1.81 21.54
CA TYR A 324 19.45 3.03 21.87
C TYR A 324 18.74 3.58 23.10
N SER A 325 19.42 3.51 24.24
CA SER A 325 19.16 4.40 25.35
C SER A 325 19.43 5.83 24.89
N ILE A 326 18.58 6.74 25.38
CA ILE A 326 18.55 8.19 25.14
C ILE A 326 19.93 8.82 25.30
#